data_AF-Q9LEF9-F1
#
_entry.id   AF-Q9LEF9-F1
#
_cell.length_a   1.000
_cell.length_b   1.000
_cell.length_c   1.000
_cell.angle_alpha   90.00
_cell.angle_beta   90.00
_cell.angle_gamma   90.00
#
_symmetry.space_group_name_H-M   'P 1'
#
loop_
_entity.id
_entity.type
_entity.pdbx_description
1 polymer ?
#
loop_
_entity_poly.entity_id
_entity_poly.type
_entity_poly.pdbx_seq_one_letter_code
_entity_poly.pdbx_strand_id
1 'polypeptide(L)' 'MAKTLLFVYAFLFLSLFLLSKETDAQISCTKDKDCPDISHLKILIFKCINNICEAVKPDAAE' A
#
# COMPACT_ATOMS: atom_id res chain seq x y z
N MET A 1 8.87 27.94 26.71
CA MET A 1 8.04 28.12 25.49
C MET A 1 8.53 27.28 24.31
N ALA A 2 9.83 27.11 24.08
CA ALA A 2 10.34 26.22 23.02
C ALA A 2 10.03 24.72 23.26
N LYS A 3 10.02 24.26 24.50
CA LYS A 3 9.73 22.85 24.86
C LYS A 3 8.30 22.41 24.53
N THR A 4 7.31 23.28 24.70
CA THR A 4 5.91 22.99 24.37
C THR A 4 5.68 22.94 22.87
N LEU A 5 6.37 23.80 22.10
CA LEU A 5 6.31 23.80 20.64
C LEU A 5 6.92 22.52 20.03
N LEU A 6 8.05 22.04 20.58
CA LEU A 6 8.64 20.76 20.20
C LEU A 6 7.69 19.58 20.45
N PHE A 7 6.95 19.62 21.56
CA PHE A 7 5.99 18.58 21.90
C PHE A 7 4.81 18.55 20.91
N VAL A 8 4.22 19.70 20.62
CA VAL A 8 3.13 19.81 19.62
C VAL A 8 3.60 19.34 18.25
N TYR A 9 4.80 19.73 17.82
CA TYR A 9 5.35 19.32 16.53
C TYR A 9 5.56 17.80 16.44
N ALA A 10 6.08 17.17 17.49
CA ALA A 10 6.26 15.73 17.55
C ALA A 10 4.92 14.97 17.46
N PHE A 11 3.90 15.41 18.19
CA PHE A 11 2.56 14.81 18.14
C PHE A 11 1.89 14.98 16.78
N LEU A 12 2.03 16.15 16.16
CA LEU A 12 1.45 16.44 14.85
C LEU A 12 2.11 15.59 13.75
N PHE A 13 3.44 15.46 13.80
CA PHE A 13 4.18 14.58 12.91
C PHE A 13 3.77 13.11 13.08
N LEU A 14 3.67 12.64 14.31
CA LEU A 14 3.28 11.26 14.61
C LEU A 14 1.84 10.96 14.16
N SER A 15 0.93 11.94 14.30
CA SER A 15 -0.45 11.84 13.81
C SER A 15 -0.52 11.76 12.28
N LEU A 16 0.27 12.57 11.55
CA LEU A 16 0.37 12.44 10.09
C LEU A 16 0.92 11.09 9.66
N PHE A 17 1.94 10.59 10.35
CA PHE A 17 2.56 9.30 10.03
C PHE A 17 1.61 8.12 10.24
N LEU A 18 0.78 8.16 11.28
CA LEU A 18 -0.26 7.16 11.50
C LEU A 18 -1.32 7.21 10.39
N LEU A 19 -1.74 8.41 9.99
CA LEU A 19 -2.72 8.60 8.91
C LEU A 19 -2.21 8.08 7.54
N SER A 20 -0.90 8.22 7.26
CA SER A 20 -0.29 7.65 6.04
C SER A 20 -0.07 6.13 6.11
N LYS A 21 -0.01 5.53 7.31
CA LYS A 21 0.11 4.08 7.48
C LYS A 21 -1.23 3.36 7.29
N GLU A 22 -2.33 4.04 7.55
CA GLU A 22 -3.67 3.47 7.35
C GLU A 22 -4.07 3.40 5.87
N THR A 23 -3.26 3.99 4.99
CA THR A 23 -3.28 3.74 3.55
C THR A 23 -2.23 2.70 3.14
N ASP A 24 -2.05 1.63 3.92
CA ASP A 24 -1.66 0.35 3.32
C ASP A 24 -2.75 0.05 2.30
N ALA A 25 -2.49 0.48 1.07
CA ALA A 25 -3.42 0.58 -0.04
C ALA A 25 -3.75 -0.84 -0.51
N GLN A 26 -4.53 -1.56 0.29
CA GLN A 26 -5.25 -2.73 -0.15
C GLN A 26 -6.28 -2.22 -1.15
N ILE A 27 -5.86 -2.19 -2.41
CA ILE A 27 -6.71 -1.86 -3.54
C ILE A 27 -7.76 -2.97 -3.56
N SER A 28 -8.98 -2.60 -3.21
CA SER A 28 -10.12 -3.50 -3.33
C SER A 28 -10.36 -3.77 -4.81
N CYS A 29 -10.54 -5.04 -5.18
CA CYS A 29 -10.78 -5.46 -6.54
C CYS A 29 -11.98 -6.41 -6.60
N THR A 30 -12.65 -6.48 -7.76
CA THR A 30 -13.68 -7.50 -8.04
C THR A 30 -13.17 -8.51 -9.07
N LYS A 31 -12.27 -8.07 -9.95
CA LYS A 31 -11.65 -8.86 -11.02
C LYS A 31 -10.16 -8.55 -11.08
N ASP A 32 -9.36 -9.48 -11.61
CA ASP A 32 -7.92 -9.28 -11.81
C ASP A 32 -7.58 -8.01 -12.63
N LYS A 33 -8.48 -7.63 -13.55
CA LYS A 33 -8.34 -6.42 -14.39
C LYS A 33 -8.49 -5.11 -13.62
N ASP A 34 -9.05 -5.15 -12.42
CA ASP A 34 -9.18 -3.97 -11.56
C ASP A 34 -7.87 -3.66 -10.83
N CYS A 35 -6.94 -4.62 -10.80
CA CYS A 35 -5.63 -4.44 -10.20
C CYS A 35 -4.68 -3.74 -11.18
N PRO A 36 -3.78 -2.87 -10.66
CA PRO A 36 -2.80 -2.19 -11.49
C PRO A 36 -1.91 -3.22 -12.19
N ASP A 37 -1.96 -3.23 -13.51
CA ASP A 37 -1.14 -4.11 -14.32
C ASP A 37 0.30 -3.56 -14.36
N ILE A 38 1.15 -4.06 -13.46
CA ILE A 38 2.60 -3.80 -13.51
C ILE A 38 3.36 -4.88 -14.28
N SER A 39 2.71 -5.60 -15.20
CA SER A 39 3.35 -6.66 -16.00
C SER A 39 4.55 -6.15 -16.79
N HIS A 40 4.65 -4.84 -17.04
CA HIS A 40 5.82 -4.18 -17.61
C HIS A 40 7.12 -4.41 -16.79
N LEU A 41 7.00 -4.60 -15.47
CA LEU A 41 8.14 -4.89 -14.60
C LEU A 41 8.50 -6.38 -14.59
N LYS A 42 7.75 -7.28 -15.26
CA LYS A 42 7.97 -8.74 -15.42
C LYS A 42 8.24 -9.56 -14.14
N ILE A 43 8.25 -8.93 -12.97
CA ILE A 43 8.67 -9.55 -11.71
C ILE A 43 7.46 -9.94 -10.86
N LEU A 44 6.31 -9.27 -11.03
CA LEU A 44 5.09 -9.49 -10.26
C LEU A 44 3.85 -9.28 -11.13
N ILE A 45 2.87 -10.15 -11.00
CA ILE A 45 1.52 -10.01 -11.55
C ILE A 45 0.59 -9.79 -10.36
N PHE A 46 -0.19 -8.71 -10.35
CA PHE A 46 -1.24 -8.57 -9.35
C PHE A 46 -2.46 -9.39 -9.73
N LYS A 47 -2.94 -10.21 -8.81
CA LYS A 47 -4.21 -10.93 -8.93
C LYS A 47 -5.17 -10.45 -7.86
N CYS A 48 -6.46 -10.52 -8.17
CA CYS A 48 -7.50 -10.23 -7.22
C CYS A 48 -7.76 -11.47 -6.35
N ILE A 49 -7.22 -11.47 -5.13
CA ILE A 49 -7.37 -12.55 -4.16
C ILE A 49 -8.12 -12.00 -2.96
N ASN A 50 -9.22 -12.65 -2.57
CA ASN A 50 -10.06 -12.20 -1.44
C ASN A 50 -10.50 -10.72 -1.55
N ASN A 51 -10.83 -10.27 -2.77
CA ASN A 51 -11.19 -8.88 -3.10
C ASN A 51 -10.07 -7.85 -2.87
N ILE A 52 -8.82 -8.29 -2.78
CA ILE A 52 -7.64 -7.44 -2.60
C ILE A 52 -6.62 -7.76 -3.71
N CYS A 53 -5.96 -6.75 -4.23
CA CYS A 53 -4.87 -6.95 -5.19
C CYS A 53 -3.62 -7.47 -4.49
N GLU A 54 -3.30 -8.75 -4.68
CA GLU A 54 -2.10 -9.40 -4.16
C GLU A 54 -1.07 -9.64 -5.26
N ALA A 55 0.20 -9.37 -4.95
CA ALA A 55 1.31 -9.59 -5.89
C ALA A 55 1.69 -11.08 -5.92
N VAL A 56 1.43 -11.73 -7.04
CA VAL A 56 1.80 -13.12 -7.28
C VAL A 56 3.03 -13.15 -8.20
N LYS A 57 4.00 -14.00 -7.88
CA LYS A 57 5.12 -14.24 -8.80
C LYS A 57 4.57 -14.88 -10.07
N PRO A 58 5.01 -14.47 -11.27
CA PRO A 58 4.75 -15.27 -12.45
C PRO A 58 5.49 -16.60 -12.24
N ASP A 59 4.77 -17.62 -11.78
CA ASP A 59 5.29 -18.96 -11.68
C ASP A 59 5.81 -19.32 -13.08
N ALA A 60 7.08 -19.69 -13.14
CA ALA A 60 7.66 -20.28 -14.33
C ALA A 60 6.75 -21.45 -14.73
N ALA A 61 6.01 -21.27 -15.82
CA ALA A 61 5.24 -22.34 -16.43
C ALA A 61 6.23 -23.43 -16.84
N GLU A 62 6.19 -24.56 -16.12
CA GLU A 62 6.59 -25.86 -16.64
C GLU A 62 5.39 -26.47 -17.38
#